data_AF-A0A6J7AEY4-F1
#
_entry.id   AF-A0A6J7AEY4-F1
#
_cell.length_a   1.000
_cell.length_b   1.000
_cell.length_c   1.000
_cell.angle_alpha   90.00
_cell.angle_beta   90.00
_cell.angle_gamma   90.00
#
_symmetry.space_group_name_H-M   'P 1'
#
loop_
_entity.id
_entity.type
_entity.pdbx_description
1 polymer ?
#
loop_
_entity_poly.entity_id
_entity_poly.type
_entity_poly.pdbx_seq_one_letter_code
_entity_poly.pdbx_strand_id
1 'polypeptide(L)' 'MAEGVHAGDESVQALVKQHYDFILQFWTPTKEAYKSLAMSYILPSSYRDHYEEIAKGLGKFHYDAVCIWADKNL' A
#
# COMPACT_ATOMS: atom_id res chain seq x y z
N MET A 1 -4.18 -17.39 -3.36
CA MET A 1 -3.64 -16.65 -4.52
C MET A 1 -4.70 -16.68 -5.60
N ALA A 2 -5.65 -15.75 -5.55
CA ALA A 2 -6.64 -15.61 -6.62
C ALA A 2 -6.08 -14.61 -7.62
N GLU A 3 -5.89 -15.08 -8.85
CA GLU A 3 -5.85 -14.36 -10.12
C GLU A 3 -5.31 -12.92 -10.09
N GLY A 4 -4.04 -12.75 -10.49
CA GLY A 4 -3.63 -11.65 -11.36
C GLY A 4 -3.90 -10.21 -10.94
N VAL A 5 -4.28 -9.92 -9.70
CA VAL A 5 -4.49 -8.53 -9.27
C VAL A 5 -3.12 -7.87 -9.26
N HIS A 6 -2.92 -6.87 -10.12
CA HIS A 6 -1.71 -6.06 -10.16
C HIS A 6 -1.83 -4.91 -9.16
N ALA A 7 -0.70 -4.47 -8.61
CA ALA A 7 -0.68 -3.37 -7.66
C ALA A 7 -1.22 -2.06 -8.26
N GLY A 8 -1.13 -1.93 -9.60
CA GLY A 8 -1.68 -0.83 -10.38
C GLY A 8 -3.11 -1.03 -10.88
N ASP A 9 -3.79 -2.12 -10.51
CA ASP A 9 -5.16 -2.40 -10.94
C ASP A 9 -6.13 -1.34 -10.39
N GLU A 10 -7.15 -0.96 -11.17
CA GLU A 10 -8.07 0.12 -10.78
C GLU A 10 -8.77 -0.17 -9.45
N SER A 11 -9.10 -1.44 -9.19
CA SER A 11 -9.71 -1.85 -7.92
C SER A 11 -8.78 -1.59 -6.73
N VAL A 12 -7.49 -1.86 -6.89
CA VAL A 12 -6.46 -1.66 -5.86
C VAL A 12 -6.19 -0.17 -5.67
N GLN A 13 -6.08 0.57 -6.76
CA GLN A 13 -5.87 2.01 -6.73
C GLN A 13 -7.05 2.76 -6.09
N ALA A 14 -8.29 2.26 -6.27
CA ALA A 14 -9.47 2.78 -5.58
C ALA A 14 -9.38 2.54 -4.05
N LEU A 15 -8.96 1.36 -3.62
CA LEU A 15 -8.72 1.05 -2.20
C LEU A 15 -7.62 1.93 -1.61
N VAL A 16 -6.49 2.09 -2.31
CA VAL A 16 -5.38 2.97 -1.90
C VAL A 16 -5.86 4.42 -1.81
N LYS A 17 -6.69 4.89 -2.76
CA LYS A 17 -7.31 6.21 -2.70
C LYS A 17 -8.18 6.38 -1.46
N GLN A 18 -9.02 5.40 -1.12
CA GLN A 18 -9.84 5.45 0.10
C GLN A 18 -8.95 5.48 1.35
N HIS A 19 -7.88 4.70 1.37
CA HIS A 19 -6.92 4.70 2.46
C HIS A 19 -6.21 6.06 2.58
N TYR A 20 -5.80 6.66 1.45
CA TYR A 20 -5.21 7.99 1.42
C TYR A 20 -6.18 9.06 1.92
N ASP A 21 -7.44 9.04 1.46
CA ASP A 21 -8.49 9.96 1.91
C ASP A 21 -8.74 9.85 3.42
N PHE A 22 -8.75 8.62 3.94
CA PHE A 22 -8.82 8.38 5.38
C PHE A 22 -7.62 8.98 6.11
N ILE A 23 -6.39 8.73 5.64
CA ILE A 23 -5.21 9.34 6.25
C ILE A 23 -5.30 10.86 6.20
N LEU A 24 -5.77 11.45 5.08
CA LEU A 24 -5.91 12.90 4.90
C LEU A 24 -6.76 13.56 6.01
N GLN A 25 -7.73 12.83 6.56
CA GLN A 25 -8.56 13.30 7.69
C GLN A 25 -7.78 13.38 9.00
N PHE A 26 -6.76 12.54 9.20
CA PHE A 26 -5.90 12.55 10.38
C PHE A 26 -4.66 13.42 10.18
N TRP A 27 -4.06 13.38 9.00
CA TRP A 27 -2.79 14.01 8.66
C TRP A 27 -2.65 14.09 7.13
N THR A 28 -2.09 15.17 6.60
CA THR A 28 -1.83 15.31 5.15
C THR A 28 -0.39 14.90 4.83
N PRO A 29 -0.12 13.63 4.49
CA PRO A 29 1.23 13.19 4.15
C PRO A 29 1.64 13.72 2.77
N THR A 30 2.92 14.07 2.64
CA THR A 30 3.56 14.27 1.33
C THR A 30 3.78 12.92 0.63
N LYS A 31 4.08 12.96 -0.67
CA LYS A 31 4.42 11.76 -1.48
C LYS A 31 5.40 10.83 -0.77
N GLU A 32 6.48 11.39 -0.22
CA GLU A 32 7.51 10.64 0.51
C GLU A 32 7.00 10.07 1.83
N ALA A 33 6.22 10.85 2.60
CA ALA A 33 5.63 10.39 3.85
C ALA A 33 4.65 9.23 3.63
N TYR A 34 3.83 9.30 2.57
CA TYR A 34 2.89 8.23 2.24
C TYR A 34 3.62 6.96 1.78
N LYS A 35 4.68 7.08 0.96
CA LYS A 35 5.56 5.95 0.59
C LYS A 35 6.27 5.37 1.82
N SER A 36 6.72 6.22 2.75
CA SER A 36 7.36 5.78 3.99
C SER A 36 6.38 5.02 4.89
N LEU A 37 5.12 5.43 4.95
CA LEU A 37 4.08 4.69 5.67
C LEU A 37 3.89 3.29 5.07
N ALA A 38 3.93 3.19 3.74
CA ALA A 38 3.88 1.91 3.07
C ALA A 38 5.14 1.05 3.27
N MET A 39 6.32 1.66 3.44
CA MET A 39 7.55 0.93 3.75
C MET A 39 7.44 0.14 5.06
N SER A 40 6.66 0.63 6.03
CA SER A 40 6.42 -0.09 7.29
C SER A 40 5.78 -1.46 7.09
N TYR A 41 5.08 -1.70 5.97
CA TYR A 41 4.50 -3.02 5.65
C TYR A 41 5.49 -4.01 5.02
N ILE A 42 6.62 -3.53 4.47
CA ILE A 42 7.67 -4.38 3.85
C ILE A 42 8.90 -4.56 4.74
N LEU A 43 9.11 -3.66 5.70
CA LEU A 43 10.22 -3.76 6.63
C LEU A 43 10.09 -5.03 7.49
N PRO A 44 11.21 -5.70 7.81
CA PRO A 44 11.23 -6.89 8.63
C PRO A 44 10.67 -6.57 10.02
N SER A 45 9.42 -6.94 10.21
CA SER A 45 8.61 -6.70 11.39
C SER A 45 7.60 -7.84 11.49
N SER A 46 7.08 -8.11 12.68
CA SER A 46 6.03 -9.12 12.86
C SER A 46 4.80 -8.86 11.97
N TYR A 47 4.59 -7.60 11.54
CA TYR A 47 3.58 -7.22 10.55
C TYR A 47 3.84 -7.86 9.19
N ARG A 48 5.06 -7.75 8.65
CA ARG A 48 5.41 -8.38 7.37
C ARG A 48 5.17 -9.89 7.43
N ASP A 49 5.63 -10.55 8.49
CA ASP A 49 5.42 -12.00 8.69
C ASP A 49 3.94 -12.36 8.70
N HIS A 50 3.12 -11.59 9.42
CA HIS A 50 1.67 -11.82 9.46
C HIS A 50 1.01 -11.66 8.07
N TYR A 51 1.45 -10.67 7.30
CA TYR A 51 0.96 -10.46 5.93
C TYR A 51 1.46 -11.54 4.96
N GLU A 52 2.70 -12.03 5.10
CA GLU A 52 3.21 -13.17 4.32
C GLU A 52 2.48 -14.49 4.67
N GLU A 53 2.07 -14.65 5.92
CA GLU A 53 1.27 -15.79 6.39
C GLU A 53 -0.14 -15.78 5.77
N ILE A 54 -0.77 -14.61 5.67
CA ILE A 54 -2.07 -14.44 5.00
C ILE A 54 -1.95 -14.68 3.49
N ALA A 55 -0.99 -14.03 2.84
CA ALA A 55 -0.70 -14.25 1.43
C ALA A 55 0.76 -13.86 1.11
N LYS A 56 1.54 -14.83 0.64
CA LYS A 56 2.92 -14.60 0.21
C LYS A 56 3.00 -13.44 -0.79
N GLY A 57 3.80 -12.42 -0.46
CA GLY A 57 3.98 -11.23 -1.29
C GLY A 57 2.98 -10.10 -1.07
N LEU A 58 2.01 -10.23 -0.15
CA LEU A 58 0.98 -9.22 0.10
C LEU A 58 1.54 -7.89 0.61
N GLY A 59 2.56 -7.90 1.47
CA GLY A 59 3.20 -6.68 1.95
C GLY A 59 3.88 -5.90 0.82
N LYS A 60 4.60 -6.61 -0.07
CA LYS A 60 5.22 -6.00 -1.25
C LYS A 60 4.17 -5.46 -2.23
N PHE A 61 3.08 -6.20 -2.42
CA PHE A 61 1.95 -5.77 -3.24
C PHE A 61 1.31 -4.46 -2.75
N HIS A 62 1.05 -4.36 -1.44
CA HIS A 62 0.53 -3.13 -0.83
C HIS A 62 1.49 -1.95 -1.01
N TYR A 63 2.79 -2.18 -0.80
CA TYR A 63 3.81 -1.16 -1.00
C TYR A 63 3.86 -0.65 -2.45
N ASP A 64 3.86 -1.58 -3.40
CA ASP A 64 3.90 -1.25 -4.83
C ASP A 64 2.64 -0.44 -5.23
N ALA A 65 1.47 -0.83 -4.71
CA ALA A 65 0.20 -0.17 -5.01
C ALA A 65 0.16 1.26 -4.47
N VAL A 66 0.61 1.45 -3.23
CA VAL A 66 0.77 2.78 -2.61
C VAL A 66 1.77 3.61 -3.40
N CYS A 67 2.91 3.02 -3.81
CA CYS A 67 3.92 3.75 -4.56
C CYS A 67 3.40 4.23 -5.92
N ILE A 68 2.69 3.37 -6.67
CA ILE A 68 2.04 3.71 -7.95
C ILE A 68 1.01 4.82 -7.76
N TRP A 69 0.16 4.69 -6.74
CA TRP A 69 -0.89 5.68 -6.48
C TRP A 69 -0.29 7.03 -6.12
N ALA A 70 0.68 7.03 -5.20
CA ALA A 70 1.40 8.22 -4.77
C ALA A 70 2.15 8.88 -5.93
N ASP A 71 2.70 8.10 -6.87
CA ASP A 71 3.41 8.65 -8.01
C ASP A 71 2.48 9.31 -9.03
N LYS A 72 1.27 8.76 -9.19
CA LYS A 72 0.25 9.29 -10.11
C LYS A 72 -0.57 10.46 -9.54
N ASN A 73 -0.76 10.53 -8.22
CA ASN A 73 -1.71 11.46 -7.60
C ASN A 73 -1.06 12.53 -6.69
N LEU A 74 0.21 12.39 -6.29
CA LEU A 74 0.97 13.34 -5.45
C LEU A 74 2.24 13.82 -6.15
#